data_AF-A0A1X7T841-F1
#
_entry.id   AF-A0A1X7T841-F1
#
_cell.length_a   1.000
_cell.length_b   1.000
_cell.length_c   1.000
_cell.angle_alpha   90.00
_cell.angle_beta   90.00
_cell.angle_gamma   90.00
#
_symmetry.space_group_name_H-M   'P 1'
#
loop_
_entity.id
_entity.type
_entity.pdbx_description
1 polymer ?
#
loop_
_entity_poly.entity_id
_entity_poly.type
_entity_poly.pdbx_seq_one_letter_code
_entity_poly.pdbx_strand_id
1 'polypeptide(L)'
;MLHISDVFIRNLICTAQAHDTADIAAPKSMKHINLTVEKITSFGVTFRVWTLKKKKEEVKWTSLRGSDREKLLDPLTPKLTKIFHGEVRGILIKQLKALQ
;
A
#
# COMPACT_ATOMS: atom_id res chain seq x y z
N MET A 1 -0.56 17.75 -8.53
CA MET A 1 -0.93 17.62 -7.11
C MET A 1 -0.99 16.14 -6.79
N LEU A 2 -0.18 15.64 -5.86
CA LEU A 2 -0.35 14.30 -5.32
C LEU A 2 -1.57 14.34 -4.41
N HIS A 3 -2.62 13.59 -4.73
CA HIS A 3 -3.75 13.45 -3.82
C HIS A 3 -3.24 12.78 -2.53
N ILE A 4 -3.71 13.21 -1.36
CA ILE A 4 -3.21 12.67 -0.07
C ILE A 4 -3.39 11.14 -0.03
N SER A 5 -4.40 10.59 -0.71
CA SER A 5 -4.59 9.15 -0.89
C SER A 5 -3.43 8.47 -1.63
N ASP A 6 -2.85 9.11 -2.64
CA ASP A 6 -1.64 8.61 -3.31
C ASP A 6 -0.42 8.61 -2.38
N VAL A 7 -0.35 9.56 -1.44
CA VAL A 7 0.73 9.59 -0.42
C VAL A 7 0.58 8.41 0.54
N PHE A 8 -0.64 8.12 0.99
CA PHE A 8 -0.91 6.95 1.81
C PHE A 8 -0.58 5.64 1.08
N ILE A 9 -1.05 5.49 -0.17
CA ILE A 9 -0.75 4.29 -0.98
C ILE A 9 0.75 4.14 -1.22
N ARG A 10 1.46 5.25 -1.51
CA ARG A 10 2.92 5.25 -1.60
C ARG A 10 3.55 4.69 -0.34
N ASN A 11 3.18 5.21 0.83
CA ASN A 11 3.77 4.77 2.10
C ASN A 11 3.47 3.29 2.37
N LEU A 12 2.26 2.84 2.03
CA LEU A 12 1.86 1.44 2.16
C LEU A 12 2.72 0.51 1.28
N ILE A 13 2.89 0.87 0.01
CA ILE A 13 3.68 0.09 -0.95
C ILE A 13 5.17 0.12 -0.60
N CYS A 14 5.72 1.28 -0.22
CA CYS A 14 7.12 1.39 0.23
C CYS A 14 7.38 0.55 1.49
N THR A 15 6.42 0.50 2.43
CA THR A 15 6.52 -0.33 3.63
C THR A 15 6.52 -1.81 3.26
N ALA A 16 5.60 -2.24 2.39
CA ALA A 16 5.57 -3.61 1.90
C ALA A 16 6.87 -3.99 1.17
N GLN A 17 7.40 -3.09 0.34
CA GLN A 17 8.68 -3.27 -0.34
C GLN A 17 9.86 -3.38 0.64
N ALA A 18 9.86 -2.62 1.74
CA ALA A 18 10.88 -2.71 2.77
C ALA A 18 10.86 -4.08 3.48
N HIS A 19 9.67 -4.65 3.74
CA HIS A 19 9.54 -6.01 4.26
C HIS A 19 10.01 -7.07 3.26
N ASP A 20 9.71 -6.89 1.98
CA ASP A 20 10.16 -7.80 0.93
C ASP A 20 11.68 -7.76 0.71
N THR A 21 12.31 -6.60 0.86
CA THR A 21 13.77 -6.42 0.73
C THR A 21 14.55 -6.80 1.99
N ALA A 22 13.92 -6.81 3.16
CA ALA A 22 14.50 -7.32 4.40
C ALA A 22 14.64 -8.86 4.41
N ASP A 23 13.93 -9.56 3.51
CA ASP A 23 14.07 -11.00 3.33
C ASP A 23 15.34 -11.32 2.53
N ILE A 24 16.43 -11.62 3.26
CA ILE A 24 17.76 -11.91 2.70
C ILE A 24 17.73 -13.16 1.80
N ALA A 25 16.78 -14.08 2.03
CA ALA A 25 16.65 -15.30 1.24
C ALA A 25 15.99 -15.06 -0.13
N ALA A 26 15.28 -13.94 -0.29
CA ALA A 26 14.55 -13.61 -1.51
C ALA A 26 14.69 -12.11 -1.86
N PRO A 27 15.85 -11.67 -2.37
CA PRO A 27 16.15 -10.26 -2.66
C PRO A 27 15.27 -9.61 -3.76
N LYS A 28 14.29 -10.34 -4.30
CA LYS A 28 13.27 -9.87 -5.26
C LYS A 28 11.86 -10.33 -4.88
N SER A 29 11.63 -10.63 -3.60
CA SER A 29 10.31 -10.99 -3.11
C SER A 29 9.31 -9.87 -3.44
N MET A 30 8.10 -10.25 -3.82
CA MET A 30 6.94 -9.35 -3.88
C MET A 30 5.83 -9.86 -2.98
N LYS A 31 6.15 -10.67 -1.97
CA LYS A 31 5.16 -11.34 -1.13
C LYS A 31 4.30 -10.31 -0.40
N HIS A 32 4.90 -9.34 0.27
CA HIS A 32 4.18 -8.33 1.04
C HIS A 32 3.50 -7.31 0.12
N ILE A 33 4.12 -6.98 -1.03
CA ILE A 33 3.48 -6.16 -2.06
C ILE A 33 2.21 -6.86 -2.58
N ASN A 34 2.30 -8.14 -2.95
CA ASN A 34 1.15 -8.91 -3.46
C ASN A 34 0.04 -9.04 -2.43
N LEU A 35 0.36 -9.31 -1.16
CA LEU A 35 -0.61 -9.32 -0.06
C LEU A 35 -1.29 -7.96 0.12
N THR A 36 -0.53 -6.86 -0.02
CA THR A 36 -1.07 -5.50 0.04
C THR A 36 -2.02 -5.24 -1.12
N VAL A 37 -1.64 -5.62 -2.35
CA VAL A 37 -2.48 -5.50 -3.55
C VAL A 37 -3.76 -6.30 -3.39
N GLU A 38 -3.67 -7.57 -3.00
CA GLU A 38 -4.83 -8.45 -2.77
C GLU A 38 -5.78 -7.86 -1.73
N LYS A 39 -5.24 -7.26 -0.65
CA LYS A 39 -6.08 -6.61 0.33
C LYS A 39 -6.80 -5.39 -0.23
N ILE A 40 -6.10 -4.55 -0.97
CA ILE A 40 -6.71 -3.37 -1.60
C ILE A 40 -7.79 -3.81 -2.58
N THR A 41 -7.51 -4.75 -3.47
CA THR A 41 -8.50 -5.23 -4.46
C THR A 41 -9.68 -5.95 -3.80
N SER A 42 -9.53 -6.53 -2.61
CA SER A 42 -10.63 -7.12 -1.83
C SER A 42 -11.75 -6.13 -1.44
N PHE A 43 -11.51 -4.81 -1.58
CA PHE A 43 -12.53 -3.78 -1.38
C PHE A 43 -13.29 -3.40 -2.67
N GLY A 44 -13.12 -4.19 -3.75
CA GLY A 44 -13.81 -3.95 -5.02
C GLY A 44 -13.26 -2.75 -5.78
N VAL A 45 -11.99 -2.38 -5.53
CA VAL A 45 -11.28 -1.29 -6.21
C VAL A 45 -10.32 -1.83 -7.24
N THR A 46 -10.23 -1.14 -8.37
CA THR A 46 -9.29 -1.51 -9.44
C THR A 46 -7.91 -0.95 -9.11
N PHE A 47 -7.09 -1.77 -8.46
CA PHE A 47 -5.73 -1.39 -8.04
C PHE A 47 -4.69 -2.33 -8.63
N ARG A 48 -3.64 -1.77 -9.24
CA ARG A 48 -2.51 -2.54 -9.80
C ARG A 48 -1.20 -1.91 -9.36
N VAL A 49 -0.19 -2.76 -9.23
CA VAL A 49 1.20 -2.38 -8.90
C VAL A 49 2.13 -3.01 -9.91
N TRP A 50 3.13 -2.27 -10.38
CA TRP A 50 4.12 -2.75 -11.34
C TRP A 50 5.48 -2.10 -11.15
N THR A 51 6.55 -2.80 -11.49
CA THR A 51 7.93 -2.29 -11.44
C THR A 51 8.37 -1.69 -12.76
N LEU A 52 9.04 -0.54 -12.73
CA LEU A 52 9.70 0.02 -13.90
C LEU A 52 11.12 -0.56 -14.05
N LYS A 53 11.38 -1.20 -15.21
CA LYS A 53 12.70 -1.81 -15.52
C LYS A 53 13.87 -0.81 -15.61
N LYS A 54 13.61 0.50 -15.69
CA LYS A 54 14.62 1.52 -16.07
C LYS A 54 15.23 2.33 -14.92
N LYS A 55 14.69 2.27 -13.70
CA LYS A 55 15.23 2.93 -12.51
C LYS A 55 15.07 1.99 -11.32
N LYS A 56 16.16 1.74 -10.59
CA LYS A 56 16.26 0.99 -9.33
C LYS A 56 14.90 0.66 -8.72
N GLU A 57 14.35 -0.50 -9.08
CA GLU A 57 13.17 -1.11 -8.46
C GLU A 57 12.04 -0.13 -8.12
N GLU A 58 11.81 0.86 -8.99
CA GLU A 58 10.80 1.88 -8.74
C GLU A 58 9.43 1.27 -9.00
N VAL A 59 8.67 1.09 -7.92
CA VAL A 59 7.31 0.54 -7.94
C VAL A 59 6.32 1.65 -8.25
N LYS A 60 5.46 1.43 -9.25
CA LYS A 60 4.33 2.28 -9.60
C LYS A 60 3.02 1.59 -9.30
N TRP A 61 1.98 2.39 -9.09
CA TRP A 61 0.64 1.91 -8.78
C TRP A 61 -0.44 2.73 -9.45
N THR A 62 -1.66 2.17 -9.49
CA THR A 62 -2.86 2.89 -9.89
C THR A 62 -3.29 3.85 -8.79
N SER A 63 -3.40 5.14 -9.11
CA SER A 63 -4.00 6.13 -8.20
C SER A 63 -5.48 5.85 -7.97
N LEU A 64 -5.92 5.89 -6.71
CA LEU A 64 -7.33 5.75 -6.35
C LEU A 64 -8.08 7.05 -6.66
N ARG A 65 -9.25 6.94 -7.29
CA ARG A 65 -10.07 8.09 -7.71
C ARG A 65 -11.54 7.85 -7.41
N GLY A 66 -12.28 8.94 -7.15
CA GLY A 66 -13.73 8.91 -6.96
C GLY A 66 -14.17 7.89 -5.92
N SER A 67 -15.18 7.09 -6.27
CA SER A 67 -15.78 6.09 -5.39
C SER A 67 -14.81 4.98 -4.95
N ASP A 68 -13.72 4.73 -5.67
CA ASP A 68 -12.71 3.76 -5.25
C ASP A 68 -11.93 4.26 -4.03
N ARG A 69 -11.76 5.57 -3.86
CA ARG A 69 -11.16 6.13 -2.66
C ARG A 69 -12.04 5.87 -1.44
N GLU A 70 -13.34 6.14 -1.54
CA GLU A 70 -14.31 5.97 -0.46
C GLU A 70 -14.44 4.50 -0.04
N LYS A 71 -14.58 3.59 -1.02
CA LYS A 71 -14.62 2.14 -0.80
C LYS A 71 -13.39 1.60 -0.09
N LEU A 72 -12.22 2.23 -0.28
CA LEU A 72 -11.01 1.80 0.38
C LEU A 72 -10.88 2.41 1.78
N LEU A 73 -10.95 3.74 1.90
CA LEU A 73 -10.54 4.44 3.13
C LEU A 73 -11.41 4.08 4.33
N ASP A 74 -12.72 3.96 4.15
CA ASP A 74 -13.64 3.65 5.25
C ASP A 74 -13.38 2.27 5.89
N PRO A 75 -13.25 1.18 5.12
CA PRO A 75 -13.07 -0.15 5.70
C PRO A 75 -11.59 -0.58 5.87
N LEU A 76 -10.59 0.22 5.46
CA LEU A 76 -9.17 -0.16 5.58
C LEU A 76 -8.66 -0.11 7.02
N THR A 77 -9.14 0.86 7.82
CA THR A 77 -8.67 1.11 9.20
C THR A 77 -8.59 -0.16 10.06
N PRO A 78 -9.65 -1.00 10.16
CA PRO A 78 -9.61 -2.21 10.97
C PRO A 78 -8.79 -3.35 10.35
N LYS A 79 -8.47 -3.33 9.05
CA LYS A 79 -7.77 -4.41 8.34
C LYS A 79 -6.24 -4.20 8.25
N LEU A 80 -5.75 -2.97 8.45
CA LEU A 80 -4.31 -2.66 8.51
C LEU A 80 -3.58 -3.43 9.63
N THR A 81 -4.28 -3.79 10.71
CA THR A 81 -3.79 -4.65 11.80
C THR A 81 -3.32 -6.03 11.36
N LYS A 82 -3.82 -6.54 10.21
CA LYS A 82 -3.47 -7.86 9.68
C LYS A 82 -2.27 -7.84 8.75
N ILE A 83 -1.84 -6.67 8.29
CA ILE A 83 -0.74 -6.52 7.33
C ILE A 83 0.48 -5.91 8.03
N PHE A 84 0.28 -4.94 8.90
CA PHE A 84 1.35 -4.21 9.56
C PHE A 84 1.17 -4.22 11.08
N HIS A 85 2.28 -4.37 11.80
CA HIS A 85 2.34 -4.44 13.25
C HIS A 85 3.19 -3.30 13.84
N GLY A 86 3.04 -3.05 15.15
CA GLY A 86 3.89 -2.09 15.89
C GLY A 86 3.74 -0.62 15.45
N GLU A 87 4.85 0.11 15.48
CA GLU A 87 4.90 1.56 15.23
C GLU A 87 4.45 1.95 13.81
N VAL A 88 4.81 1.12 12.82
CA VAL A 88 4.43 1.28 11.40
C VAL A 88 2.91 1.34 11.24
N ARG A 89 2.17 0.48 11.96
CA ARG A 89 0.70 0.51 11.98
C ARG A 89 0.19 1.85 12.53
N GLY A 90 0.79 2.36 13.61
CA GLY A 90 0.39 3.63 14.22
C GLY A 90 0.51 4.80 13.25
N ILE A 91 1.62 4.85 12.50
CA ILE A 91 1.86 5.87 11.47
C ILE A 91 0.83 5.76 10.34
N LEU A 92 0.58 4.56 9.83
CA LEU A 92 -0.38 4.34 8.74
C LEU A 92 -1.82 4.69 9.16
N ILE A 93 -2.24 4.34 10.37
CA ILE A 93 -3.57 4.71 10.90
C ILE A 93 -3.67 6.23 11.08
N LYS A 94 -2.63 6.90 11.57
CA LYS A 94 -2.62 8.35 11.74
C LYS A 94 -2.77 9.06 10.38
N GLN A 95 -2.08 8.57 9.35
CA GLN A 95 -2.21 9.08 7.98
C GLN A 95 -3.61 8.82 7.40
N LEU A 96 -4.18 7.64 7.67
CA LEU A 96 -5.53 7.28 7.22
C LEU A 96 -6.61 8.16 7.87
N LYS A 97 -6.49 8.49 9.15
CA LYS A 97 -7.41 9.42 9.82
C LYS A 97 -7.33 10.85 9.30
N ALA A 98 -6.17 11.27 8.78
CA ALA A 98 -6.02 12.59 8.16
C ALA A 98 -6.61 12.66 6.74
N LEU A 99 -7.11 11.54 6.21
CA LEU A 99 -7.69 11.40 4.88
C LEU A 99 -9.23 11.38 4.85
N GLN A 100 -9.85 11.21 6.02
CA GLN A 100 -11.28 11.25 6.27
C GLN A 100 -11.68 12.65 6.71
#